data_AF-A0A1G7V535-F1
#
_entry.id   AF-A0A1G7V535-F1
#
_cell.length_a   1.000
_cell.length_b   1.000
_cell.length_c   1.000
_cell.angle_alpha   90.00
_cell.angle_beta   90.00
_cell.angle_gamma   90.00
#
_symmetry.space_group_name_H-M   'P 1'
#
loop_
_entity.id
_entity.type
_entity.pdbx_description
1 polymer ?
#
loop_
_entity_poly.entity_id
_entity_poly.type
_entity_poly.pdbx_seq_one_letter_code
_entity_poly.pdbx_strand_id
1 'polypeptide(L)'
;MQARHLGVDARSAILVIALAAALLPVTALPAQAAPRTCTVSQATAVWDAGGSDVQASGSLAAADGTLTFDQGTGVLEPVAPSGSASFDGTLAYTSAAGVKTTLSAPTLVIDGGKGALLFDVQPEGADQMPQAPLATVDLRAAAVSESGDIVNLDGVGAATELTAEGRDVLWSGAAGTFDLTVVATCTTAEPAAAPAGDEADAGGTGILVPVVVVGIAALLAALLAVGSVQRRKRNSARSAQPEPVVDPLP
;
A
#
# COMPACT_ATOMS: atom_id res chain seq x y z
N MET A 1 -84.27 -22.85 -7.89
CA MET A 1 -84.44 -24.31 -8.05
C MET A 1 -83.26 -24.79 -8.88
N GLN A 2 -82.21 -25.38 -8.28
CA GLN A 2 -82.02 -26.84 -8.11
C GLN A 2 -82.25 -27.61 -9.43
N ALA A 3 -81.36 -28.47 -9.95
CA ALA A 3 -80.34 -29.28 -9.31
C ALA A 3 -79.23 -29.76 -10.28
N ARG A 4 -78.03 -29.93 -9.70
CA ARG A 4 -77.00 -30.98 -9.86
C ARG A 4 -76.98 -31.83 -11.14
N HIS A 5 -75.78 -32.05 -11.68
CA HIS A 5 -75.26 -33.42 -11.84
C HIS A 5 -73.73 -33.46 -11.75
N LEU A 6 -73.25 -34.32 -10.87
CA LEU A 6 -71.87 -34.81 -10.76
C LEU A 6 -71.55 -35.67 -11.99
N GLY A 7 -70.32 -35.54 -12.49
CA GLY A 7 -69.71 -36.45 -13.46
C GLY A 7 -68.22 -36.50 -13.21
N VAL A 8 -67.82 -37.21 -12.15
CA VAL A 8 -66.45 -37.69 -11.94
C VAL A 8 -66.27 -38.85 -12.91
N ASP A 9 -65.45 -38.66 -13.95
CA ASP A 9 -64.86 -39.78 -14.68
C ASP A 9 -63.36 -39.82 -14.38
N ALA A 10 -63.04 -40.76 -13.50
CA ALA A 10 -61.70 -41.22 -13.24
C ALA A 10 -61.24 -42.06 -14.44
N ARG A 11 -60.24 -41.57 -15.19
CA ARG A 11 -59.37 -42.43 -15.98
C ARG A 11 -57.92 -42.03 -15.81
N SER A 12 -57.20 -42.94 -15.18
CA SER A 12 -55.76 -43.01 -15.01
C SER A 12 -54.96 -42.68 -16.28
N ALA A 13 -53.99 -41.80 -16.13
CA ALA A 13 -52.72 -41.80 -16.86
C ALA A 13 -51.68 -41.27 -15.85
N ILE A 14 -51.01 -42.11 -15.08
CA ILE A 14 -49.76 -42.82 -15.44
C ILE A 14 -48.82 -41.90 -16.24
N LEU A 15 -47.94 -41.21 -15.48
CA LEU A 15 -46.48 -41.26 -15.64
C LEU A 15 -45.89 -40.62 -16.91
N VAL A 16 -45.36 -39.39 -16.77
CA VAL A 16 -43.98 -39.03 -17.16
C VAL A 16 -43.54 -37.83 -16.29
N ILE A 17 -42.80 -38.08 -15.21
CA ILE A 17 -41.98 -37.03 -14.58
C ILE A 17 -40.77 -36.90 -15.49
N ALA A 18 -40.76 -35.89 -16.36
CA ALA A 18 -39.57 -35.53 -17.11
C ALA A 18 -38.55 -34.96 -16.12
N LEU A 19 -37.53 -35.77 -15.82
CA LEU A 19 -36.33 -35.39 -15.11
C LEU A 19 -35.55 -34.41 -16.00
N ALA A 20 -35.94 -33.14 -15.99
CA ALA A 20 -35.10 -32.07 -16.51
C ALA A 20 -33.96 -31.88 -15.50
N ALA A 21 -32.90 -32.65 -15.67
CA ALA A 21 -31.59 -32.32 -15.13
C ALA A 21 -31.24 -30.92 -15.65
N ALA A 22 -31.51 -29.92 -14.82
CA ALA A 22 -31.03 -28.58 -15.03
C ALA A 22 -29.50 -28.67 -15.04
N LEU A 23 -28.94 -28.74 -16.24
CA LEU A 23 -27.57 -28.36 -16.53
C LEU A 23 -27.45 -26.89 -16.14
N LEU A 24 -27.24 -26.65 -14.85
CA LEU A 24 -26.76 -25.36 -14.38
C LEU A 24 -25.44 -25.13 -15.13
N PRO A 25 -25.29 -24.03 -15.90
CA PRO A 25 -23.98 -23.67 -16.39
C PRO A 25 -23.11 -23.50 -15.16
N VAL A 26 -22.08 -24.34 -15.05
CA VAL A 26 -20.94 -24.09 -14.17
C VAL A 26 -20.46 -22.71 -14.58
N THR A 27 -20.83 -21.69 -13.81
CA THR A 27 -20.27 -20.36 -13.96
C THR A 27 -18.80 -20.54 -13.70
N ALA A 28 -18.00 -20.50 -14.76
CA ALA A 28 -16.56 -20.44 -14.66
C ALA A 28 -16.26 -19.32 -13.67
N LEU A 29 -15.69 -19.68 -12.51
CA LEU A 29 -15.08 -18.69 -11.64
C LEU A 29 -14.11 -17.90 -12.53
N PRO A 30 -14.05 -16.56 -12.40
CA PRO A 30 -13.08 -15.79 -13.17
C PRO A 30 -11.72 -16.44 -12.92
N ALA A 31 -11.07 -16.91 -14.00
CA ALA A 31 -9.72 -17.42 -13.92
C ALA A 31 -8.90 -16.34 -13.23
N GLN A 32 -8.52 -16.57 -11.97
CA GLN A 32 -7.62 -15.66 -11.27
C GLN A 32 -6.37 -15.63 -12.14
N ALA A 33 -6.10 -14.48 -12.75
CA ALA A 33 -4.87 -14.28 -13.50
C ALA A 33 -3.73 -14.70 -12.57
N ALA A 34 -2.82 -15.55 -13.08
CA ALA A 34 -1.66 -15.97 -12.31
C ALA A 34 -0.98 -14.73 -11.72
N PRO A 35 -0.50 -14.77 -10.46
CA PRO A 35 0.17 -13.63 -9.85
C PRO A 35 1.31 -13.18 -10.76
N ARG A 36 1.29 -11.90 -11.15
CA ARG A 36 2.33 -11.25 -11.95
C ARG A 36 3.00 -10.20 -11.08
N THR A 37 4.32 -10.26 -11.04
CA THR A 37 5.13 -9.18 -10.45
C THR A 37 5.81 -8.45 -11.60
N CYS A 38 5.75 -7.13 -11.57
CA CYS A 38 6.36 -6.27 -12.57
C CYS A 38 7.52 -5.52 -11.93
N THR A 39 8.64 -5.46 -12.63
CA THR A 39 9.78 -4.65 -12.23
C THR A 39 9.60 -3.26 -12.80
N VAL A 40 9.62 -2.24 -11.94
CA VAL A 40 9.58 -0.84 -12.35
C VAL A 40 10.93 -0.51 -13.00
N SER A 41 10.90 -0.26 -14.30
CA SER A 41 12.08 0.09 -15.10
C SER A 41 12.32 1.60 -15.09
N GLN A 42 11.27 2.40 -14.88
CA GLN A 42 11.36 3.84 -14.74
C GLN A 42 10.17 4.35 -13.92
N ALA A 43 10.43 5.21 -12.94
CA ALA A 43 9.43 6.03 -12.29
C ALA A 43 9.89 7.49 -12.24
N THR A 44 8.95 8.39 -12.48
CA THR A 44 9.13 9.83 -12.32
C THR A 44 7.99 10.37 -11.48
N ALA A 45 8.30 11.26 -10.55
CA ALA A 45 7.31 11.93 -9.74
C ALA A 45 7.60 13.43 -9.66
N VAL A 46 6.54 14.23 -9.60
CA VAL A 46 6.62 15.67 -9.37
C VAL A 46 5.73 16.01 -8.18
N TRP A 47 6.31 16.61 -7.15
CA TRP A 47 5.60 16.98 -5.94
C TRP A 47 5.70 18.48 -5.70
N ASP A 48 4.57 19.17 -5.78
CA ASP A 48 4.46 20.58 -5.38
C ASP A 48 4.32 20.66 -3.86
N ALA A 49 5.41 20.37 -3.15
CA ALA A 49 5.45 20.46 -1.70
C ALA A 49 5.46 21.91 -1.19
N GLY A 50 5.66 22.90 -2.08
CA GLY A 50 5.78 24.32 -1.75
C GLY A 50 7.11 24.66 -1.07
N GLY A 51 7.33 25.95 -0.78
CA GLY A 51 8.48 26.47 -0.04
C GLY A 51 9.76 26.68 -0.86
N SER A 52 10.59 27.64 -0.46
CA SER A 52 11.88 27.94 -1.08
C SER A 52 13.05 27.33 -0.30
N ASP A 53 14.26 27.40 -0.86
CA ASP A 53 15.52 27.14 -0.15
C ASP A 53 15.79 25.66 0.21
N VAL A 54 15.26 24.73 -0.59
CA VAL A 54 15.64 23.31 -0.56
C VAL A 54 16.76 23.05 -1.56
N GLN A 55 17.81 22.37 -1.09
CA GLN A 55 18.91 21.91 -1.95
C GLN A 55 18.72 20.43 -2.26
N ALA A 56 18.55 20.11 -3.54
CA ALA A 56 18.42 18.74 -4.02
C ALA A 56 19.73 18.22 -4.63
N SER A 57 19.94 16.91 -4.55
CA SER A 57 21.04 16.22 -5.24
C SER A 57 20.64 14.80 -5.65
N GLY A 58 21.46 14.16 -6.51
CA GLY A 58 21.17 12.82 -7.03
C GLY A 58 20.16 12.87 -8.18
N SER A 59 19.15 12.00 -8.15
CA SER A 59 18.06 12.02 -9.13
C SER A 59 16.91 12.94 -8.71
N LEU A 60 17.14 13.80 -7.71
CA LEU A 60 16.19 14.81 -7.26
C LEU A 60 16.60 16.19 -7.76
N ALA A 61 15.59 16.96 -8.17
CA ALA A 61 15.70 18.39 -8.44
C ALA A 61 14.69 19.18 -7.59
N ALA A 62 15.04 20.40 -7.23
CA ALA A 62 14.16 21.32 -6.52
C ALA A 62 14.19 22.68 -7.21
N ALA A 63 13.02 23.19 -7.60
CA ALA A 63 12.86 24.50 -8.21
C ALA A 63 11.47 25.07 -7.87
N ASP A 64 11.42 26.33 -7.44
CA ASP A 64 10.18 27.08 -7.22
C ASP A 64 9.13 26.36 -6.34
N GLY A 65 9.58 25.61 -5.32
CA GLY A 65 8.71 24.83 -4.42
C GLY A 65 8.25 23.48 -4.97
N THR A 66 8.66 23.14 -6.18
CA THR A 66 8.43 21.84 -6.81
C THR A 66 9.65 20.95 -6.64
N LEU A 67 9.40 19.70 -6.25
CA LEU A 67 10.38 18.62 -6.24
C LEU A 67 10.14 17.69 -7.42
N THR A 68 11.18 17.37 -8.16
CA THR A 68 11.16 16.36 -9.22
C THR A 68 12.03 15.19 -8.79
N PHE A 69 11.47 13.99 -8.88
CA PHE A 69 12.13 12.72 -8.60
C PHE A 69 12.20 11.93 -9.91
N ASP A 70 13.41 11.65 -10.38
CA ASP A 70 13.62 10.91 -11.62
C ASP A 70 14.29 9.56 -11.35
N GLN A 71 14.27 8.69 -12.36
CA GLN A 71 14.99 7.40 -12.35
C GLN A 71 14.58 6.47 -11.20
N GLY A 72 13.33 6.54 -10.75
CA GLY A 72 12.84 5.64 -9.70
C GLY A 72 12.75 4.20 -10.20
N THR A 73 13.00 3.25 -9.29
CA THR A 73 12.99 1.80 -9.57
C THR A 73 12.27 1.04 -8.45
N GLY A 74 11.85 -0.19 -8.71
CA GLY A 74 11.13 -0.98 -7.71
C GLY A 74 10.25 -2.07 -8.31
N VAL A 75 9.11 -2.32 -7.66
CA VAL A 75 8.20 -3.42 -8.01
C VAL A 75 6.76 -2.95 -8.00
N LEU A 76 5.94 -3.51 -8.89
CA LEU A 76 4.51 -3.26 -8.97
C LEU A 76 3.76 -4.57 -9.24
N GLU A 77 2.74 -4.84 -8.45
CA GLU A 77 1.75 -5.89 -8.71
C GLU A 77 0.54 -5.24 -9.38
N PRO A 78 0.15 -5.63 -10.60
CA PRO A 78 -0.82 -4.88 -11.41
C PRO A 78 -2.29 -5.11 -10.99
N VAL A 79 -2.61 -6.25 -10.37
CA VAL A 79 -3.98 -6.56 -9.92
C VAL A 79 -4.23 -5.83 -8.60
N ALA A 80 -4.89 -4.66 -8.69
CA ALA A 80 -4.95 -3.65 -7.63
C ALA A 80 -3.54 -3.10 -7.33
N PRO A 81 -3.07 -2.09 -8.11
CA PRO A 81 -1.67 -1.68 -8.16
C PRO A 81 -1.11 -1.52 -6.75
N SER A 82 -0.21 -2.40 -6.37
CA SER A 82 0.49 -2.32 -5.09
C SER A 82 1.97 -2.56 -5.29
N GLY A 83 2.81 -1.94 -4.48
CA GLY A 83 4.25 -2.03 -4.64
C GLY A 83 4.97 -0.78 -4.19
N SER A 84 6.15 -0.54 -4.74
CA SER A 84 6.94 0.64 -4.40
C SER A 84 7.86 1.08 -5.51
N ALA A 85 8.13 2.38 -5.54
CA ALA A 85 9.19 2.99 -6.32
C ALA A 85 10.11 3.76 -5.38
N SER A 86 11.41 3.45 -5.40
CA SER A 86 12.45 4.14 -4.65
C SER A 86 13.29 4.99 -5.59
N PHE A 87 13.73 6.13 -5.09
CA PHE A 87 14.49 7.13 -5.84
C PHE A 87 15.80 7.40 -5.10
N ASP A 88 16.86 7.67 -5.86
CA ASP A 88 18.17 8.02 -5.30
C ASP A 88 18.31 9.52 -5.11
N GLY A 89 18.90 9.94 -4.00
CA GLY A 89 19.26 11.35 -3.78
C GLY A 89 18.82 11.87 -2.44
N THR A 90 19.03 13.18 -2.27
CA THR A 90 18.83 13.85 -0.98
C THR A 90 18.24 15.24 -1.15
N LEU A 91 17.54 15.69 -0.11
CA LEU A 91 17.06 17.04 0.06
C LEU A 91 17.64 17.60 1.36
N ALA A 92 18.35 18.72 1.30
CA ALA A 92 18.86 19.42 2.47
C ALA A 92 18.17 20.78 2.61
N TYR A 93 17.69 21.09 3.81
CA TYR A 93 17.01 22.35 4.10
C TYR A 93 17.12 22.69 5.59
N THR A 94 16.62 23.87 5.98
CA THR A 94 16.40 24.24 7.37
C THR A 94 14.92 24.12 7.70
N SER A 95 14.55 23.26 8.66
CA SER A 95 13.15 23.06 9.05
C SER A 95 12.54 24.32 9.67
N ALA A 96 11.21 24.34 9.83
CA ALA A 96 10.52 25.44 10.51
C ALA A 96 11.02 25.69 11.95
N ALA A 97 11.64 24.67 12.59
CA ALA A 97 12.26 24.77 13.90
C ALA A 97 13.70 25.35 13.88
N GLY A 98 14.22 25.70 12.71
CA GLY A 98 15.58 26.24 12.54
C GLY A 98 16.69 25.18 12.56
N VAL A 99 16.34 23.89 12.43
CA VAL A 99 17.30 22.77 12.44
C VAL A 99 17.61 22.38 11.01
N LYS A 100 18.89 22.20 10.67
CA LYS A 100 19.26 21.63 9.37
C LYS A 100 18.81 20.18 9.32
N THR A 101 18.05 19.82 8.29
CA THR A 101 17.50 18.49 8.11
C THR A 101 17.87 17.99 6.72
N THR A 102 18.27 16.72 6.65
CA THR A 102 18.44 16.00 5.38
C THR A 102 17.32 14.96 5.26
N LEU A 103 16.67 14.92 4.11
CA LEU A 103 15.82 13.82 3.69
C LEU A 103 16.56 12.99 2.65
N SER A 104 16.50 11.68 2.76
CA SER A 104 17.14 10.75 1.82
C SER A 104 16.29 9.51 1.59
N ALA A 105 16.71 8.67 0.63
CA ALA A 105 16.01 7.45 0.26
C ALA A 105 14.48 7.62 0.07
N PRO A 106 14.03 8.55 -0.79
CA PRO A 106 12.62 8.70 -1.12
C PRO A 106 12.03 7.39 -1.62
N THR A 107 10.92 6.97 -1.02
CA THR A 107 10.16 5.81 -1.48
C THR A 107 8.69 6.16 -1.54
N LEU A 108 8.08 5.95 -2.71
CA LEU A 108 6.63 5.92 -2.86
C LEU A 108 6.16 4.48 -2.69
N VAL A 109 5.35 4.22 -1.66
CA VAL A 109 4.62 2.95 -1.49
C VAL A 109 3.22 3.12 -2.05
N ILE A 110 2.78 2.19 -2.88
CA ILE A 110 1.48 2.19 -3.54
C ILE A 110 0.67 1.02 -2.98
N ASP A 111 -0.57 1.30 -2.59
CA ASP A 111 -1.56 0.32 -2.14
C ASP A 111 -2.93 0.68 -2.73
N GLY A 112 -3.19 0.13 -3.92
CA GLY A 112 -4.37 0.41 -4.72
C GLY A 112 -4.52 1.90 -5.02
N GLY A 113 -5.59 2.51 -4.51
CA GLY A 113 -5.88 3.94 -4.71
C GLY A 113 -5.13 4.88 -3.76
N LYS A 114 -4.14 4.40 -2.99
CA LYS A 114 -3.41 5.21 -2.02
C LYS A 114 -1.91 5.11 -2.26
N GLY A 115 -1.22 6.23 -2.07
CA GLY A 115 0.23 6.31 -1.98
C GLY A 115 0.67 6.78 -0.60
N ALA A 116 1.87 6.39 -0.19
CA ALA A 116 2.59 6.96 0.94
C ALA A 116 4.00 7.34 0.49
N LEU A 117 4.39 8.59 0.76
CA LEU A 117 5.73 9.09 0.46
C LEU A 117 6.57 9.05 1.74
N LEU A 118 7.62 8.22 1.70
CA LEU A 118 8.51 7.93 2.82
C LEU A 118 9.90 8.49 2.54
N PHE A 119 10.55 8.94 3.60
CA PHE A 119 11.94 9.39 3.56
C PHE A 119 12.69 8.95 4.81
N ASP A 120 13.98 8.72 4.67
CA ASP A 120 14.88 8.77 5.80
C ASP A 120 15.04 10.23 6.23
N VAL A 121 14.81 10.52 7.52
CA VAL A 121 14.89 11.88 8.08
C VAL A 121 16.09 11.97 9.02
N GLN A 122 17.01 12.88 8.73
CA GLN A 122 18.20 13.13 9.54
C GLN A 122 18.30 14.62 9.93
N PRO A 123 17.77 15.01 11.10
CA PRO A 123 18.01 16.32 11.69
C PRO A 123 19.45 16.43 12.21
N GLU A 124 20.05 17.62 12.13
CA GLU A 124 21.38 17.88 12.68
C GLU A 124 21.40 17.64 14.20
N GLY A 125 22.30 16.78 14.65
CA GLY A 125 22.48 16.46 16.08
C GLY A 125 21.47 15.46 16.67
N ALA A 126 20.64 14.81 15.84
CA ALA A 126 19.72 13.73 16.25
C ALA A 126 20.03 12.41 15.52
N ASP A 127 19.38 11.33 15.92
CA ASP A 127 19.47 10.05 15.21
C ASP A 127 18.58 10.05 13.95
N GLN A 128 18.98 9.29 12.93
CA GLN A 128 18.17 9.11 11.72
C GLN A 128 16.86 8.37 12.02
N MET A 129 15.76 8.86 11.47
CA MET A 129 14.48 8.18 11.43
C MET A 129 14.31 7.52 10.05
N PRO A 130 14.49 6.20 9.91
CA PRO A 130 14.41 5.55 8.61
C PRO A 130 12.96 5.46 8.11
N GLN A 131 12.77 5.74 6.82
CA GLN A 131 11.51 5.56 6.08
C GLN A 131 10.28 6.11 6.83
N ALA A 132 10.40 7.32 7.38
CA ALA A 132 9.31 8.03 8.02
C ALA A 132 8.26 8.44 6.96
N PRO A 133 6.97 8.15 7.17
CA PRO A 133 5.92 8.55 6.24
C PRO A 133 5.67 10.05 6.40
N LEU A 134 5.93 10.85 5.37
CA LEU A 134 5.77 12.31 5.44
C LEU A 134 4.47 12.80 4.78
N ALA A 135 4.01 12.11 3.74
CA ALA A 135 2.76 12.46 3.06
C ALA A 135 2.02 11.20 2.57
N THR A 136 0.69 11.31 2.50
CA THR A 136 -0.16 10.37 1.76
C THR A 136 -0.57 11.00 0.43
N VAL A 137 -0.84 10.15 -0.57
CA VAL A 137 -1.22 10.56 -1.93
C VAL A 137 -2.53 9.85 -2.31
N ASP A 138 -3.51 10.59 -2.83
CA ASP A 138 -4.75 10.01 -3.36
C ASP A 138 -4.57 9.58 -4.82
N LEU A 139 -4.28 8.29 -5.02
CA LEU A 139 -4.05 7.70 -6.34
C LEU A 139 -5.32 7.10 -6.96
N ARG A 140 -6.51 7.35 -6.38
CA ARG A 140 -7.77 6.78 -6.93
C ARG A 140 -8.08 7.23 -8.36
N ALA A 141 -7.57 8.39 -8.77
CA ALA A 141 -7.73 8.92 -10.13
C ALA A 141 -6.60 8.50 -11.08
N ALA A 142 -5.58 7.75 -10.61
CA ALA A 142 -4.49 7.30 -11.45
C ALA A 142 -5.00 6.29 -12.50
N ALA A 143 -4.56 6.48 -13.74
CA ALA A 143 -4.85 5.59 -14.85
C ALA A 143 -3.85 4.44 -14.86
N VAL A 144 -4.36 3.21 -14.98
CA VAL A 144 -3.54 2.03 -15.25
C VAL A 144 -3.77 1.62 -16.70
N SER A 145 -2.70 1.45 -17.45
CA SER A 145 -2.76 0.92 -18.82
C SER A 145 -1.80 -0.25 -18.99
N GLU A 146 -2.21 -1.24 -19.78
CA GLU A 146 -1.43 -2.45 -20.03
C GLU A 146 -1.23 -2.65 -21.54
N SER A 147 -0.01 -2.97 -21.96
CA SER A 147 0.32 -3.29 -23.33
C SER A 147 1.37 -4.41 -23.37
N GLY A 148 0.92 -5.64 -23.68
CA GLY A 148 1.77 -6.82 -23.60
C GLY A 148 2.26 -7.05 -22.17
N ASP A 149 3.58 -7.05 -22.00
CA ASP A 149 4.24 -7.20 -20.69
C ASP A 149 4.51 -5.85 -20.01
N ILE A 150 4.06 -4.73 -20.59
CA ILE A 150 4.28 -3.39 -20.01
C ILE A 150 3.02 -2.92 -19.30
N VAL A 151 3.20 -2.40 -18.09
CA VAL A 151 2.17 -1.72 -17.30
C VAL A 151 2.63 -0.30 -17.06
N ASN A 152 1.74 0.66 -17.34
CA ASN A 152 1.93 2.06 -16.97
C ASN A 152 0.92 2.46 -15.90
N LEU A 153 1.38 3.20 -14.91
CA LEU A 153 0.55 3.88 -13.91
C LEU A 153 0.83 5.37 -14.00
N ASP A 154 -0.20 6.14 -14.32
CA ASP A 154 -0.11 7.59 -14.53
C ASP A 154 -1.11 8.32 -13.62
N GLY A 155 -0.62 9.17 -12.73
CA GLY A 155 -1.40 10.06 -11.88
C GLY A 155 -1.07 11.51 -12.19
N VAL A 156 -2.09 12.35 -12.33
CA VAL A 156 -1.93 13.80 -12.55
C VAL A 156 -2.78 14.55 -11.53
N GLY A 157 -2.17 15.49 -10.84
CA GLY A 157 -2.80 16.34 -9.84
C GLY A 157 -3.34 15.55 -8.65
N ALA A 158 -2.71 14.44 -8.26
CA ALA A 158 -3.13 13.66 -7.11
C ALA A 158 -3.03 14.53 -5.85
N ALA A 159 -4.11 14.56 -5.06
CA ALA A 159 -4.12 15.30 -3.81
C ALA A 159 -3.16 14.63 -2.82
N THR A 160 -2.41 15.43 -2.07
CA THR A 160 -1.58 14.93 -0.99
C THR A 160 -2.01 15.48 0.35
N GLU A 161 -1.74 14.74 1.41
CA GLU A 161 -1.97 15.18 2.79
C GLU A 161 -0.73 14.88 3.62
N LEU A 162 -0.30 15.85 4.44
CA LEU A 162 0.83 15.63 5.34
C LEU A 162 0.42 14.73 6.52
N THR A 163 1.29 13.79 6.85
CA THR A 163 1.20 13.03 8.09
C THR A 163 1.46 13.93 9.31
N ALA A 164 1.41 13.38 10.52
CA ALA A 164 1.81 14.14 11.71
C ALA A 164 3.31 14.45 11.63
N GLU A 165 4.11 13.45 11.28
CA GLU A 165 5.55 13.54 11.11
C GLU A 165 5.93 14.51 9.99
N GLY A 166 5.25 14.46 8.85
CA GLY A 166 5.48 15.37 7.72
C GLY A 166 5.24 16.82 8.08
N ARG A 167 4.21 17.12 8.90
CA ARG A 167 3.94 18.48 9.38
C ARG A 167 5.05 19.03 10.28
N ASP A 168 5.67 18.17 11.07
CA ASP A 168 6.75 18.56 11.98
C ASP A 168 8.09 18.70 11.25
N VAL A 169 8.29 17.91 10.19
CA VAL A 169 9.59 17.78 9.50
C VAL A 169 9.69 18.67 8.27
N LEU A 170 8.67 18.74 7.42
CA LEU A 170 8.75 19.42 6.11
C LEU A 170 8.87 20.94 6.27
N TRP A 171 9.64 21.56 5.38
CA TRP A 171 9.96 22.99 5.42
C TRP A 171 8.75 23.89 5.13
N SER A 172 7.84 23.46 4.25
CA SER A 172 6.70 24.26 3.79
C SER A 172 5.45 24.10 4.66
N GLY A 173 5.33 22.99 5.40
CA GLY A 173 4.09 22.58 6.07
C GLY A 173 2.90 22.36 5.12
N ALA A 174 3.12 22.37 3.81
CA ALA A 174 2.11 22.19 2.77
C ALA A 174 2.24 20.82 2.11
N ALA A 175 1.10 20.29 1.63
CA ALA A 175 1.06 19.01 0.94
C ALA A 175 1.05 19.21 -0.59
N GLY A 176 0.20 20.09 -1.11
CA GLY A 176 0.10 20.39 -2.55
C GLY A 176 -0.29 19.18 -3.41
N THR A 177 0.11 19.18 -4.68
CA THR A 177 -0.27 18.16 -5.67
C THR A 177 0.89 17.25 -6.05
N PHE A 178 0.57 16.04 -6.47
CA PHE A 178 1.53 15.02 -6.87
C PHE A 178 1.20 14.45 -8.24
N ASP A 179 2.17 14.50 -9.16
CA ASP A 179 2.12 13.83 -10.45
C ASP A 179 3.04 12.62 -10.41
N LEU A 180 2.63 11.54 -11.07
CA LEU A 180 3.31 10.25 -11.08
C LEU A 180 3.23 9.62 -12.46
N THR A 181 4.36 9.12 -12.94
CA THR A 181 4.41 8.17 -14.06
C THR A 181 5.31 7.02 -13.66
N VAL A 182 4.79 5.81 -13.74
CA VAL A 182 5.52 4.56 -13.48
C VAL A 182 5.39 3.66 -14.70
N VAL A 183 6.52 3.17 -15.20
CA VAL A 183 6.60 2.17 -16.26
C VAL A 183 7.21 0.91 -15.66
N ALA A 184 6.49 -0.20 -15.77
CA ALA A 184 6.91 -1.50 -15.26
C ALA A 184 6.83 -2.58 -16.33
N THR A 185 7.79 -3.50 -16.30
CA THR A 185 7.82 -4.69 -17.15
C THR A 185 7.47 -5.91 -16.31
N CYS A 186 6.43 -6.63 -16.70
CA CYS A 186 5.90 -7.80 -16.03
C CYS A 186 6.50 -9.07 -16.57
N THR A 187 6.78 -10.01 -15.67
CA THR A 187 7.07 -11.39 -16.05
C THR A 187 6.00 -12.27 -15.44
N THR A 188 5.35 -13.11 -16.26
CA THR A 188 4.45 -14.14 -15.73
C THR A 188 5.31 -15.25 -15.14
N ALA A 189 5.16 -15.54 -13.85
CA ALA A 189 5.77 -16.73 -13.28
C ALA A 189 5.20 -17.95 -14.01
N GLU A 190 6.07 -18.75 -14.63
CA GLU A 190 5.66 -20.02 -15.21
C GLU A 190 5.08 -20.89 -14.08
N PRO A 191 3.88 -21.47 -14.23
CA PRO A 191 3.32 -22.34 -13.21
C PRO A 191 4.34 -23.44 -12.91
N ALA A 192 4.76 -23.55 -11.65
CA ALA A 192 5.59 -24.68 -11.24
C ALA A 192 4.87 -25.95 -11.69
N ALA A 193 5.55 -26.78 -12.49
CA ALA A 193 5.00 -28.05 -12.92
C ALA A 193 4.50 -28.78 -11.67
N ALA A 194 3.22 -29.17 -11.68
CA ALA A 194 2.66 -29.97 -10.61
C ALA A 194 3.61 -31.16 -10.39
N PRO A 195 3.98 -31.48 -9.13
CA PRO A 195 4.81 -32.65 -8.89
C PRO A 195 4.12 -33.82 -9.59
N ALA A 196 4.84 -34.47 -10.51
CA ALA A 196 4.38 -35.71 -11.10
C ALA A 196 4.00 -36.60 -9.92
N GLY A 197 2.73 -37.02 -9.85
CA GLY A 197 2.27 -37.85 -8.75
C GLY A 197 3.20 -39.04 -8.62
N ASP A 198 3.86 -39.15 -7.47
CA ASP A 198 4.68 -40.30 -7.15
C ASP A 198 3.77 -41.54 -7.22
N GLU A 199 3.95 -42.35 -8.28
CA GLU A 199 3.64 -43.76 -8.17
C GLU A 199 4.48 -44.29 -7.01
N ALA A 200 3.77 -44.77 -6.00
CA ALA A 200 4.36 -45.28 -4.78
C ALA A 200 5.43 -46.32 -5.09
N ASP A 201 6.68 -46.00 -4.82
CA ASP A 201 7.69 -47.02 -4.60
C ASP A 201 8.47 -46.75 -3.32
N ALA A 202 8.57 -47.81 -2.55
CA ALA A 202 8.97 -47.78 -1.16
C ALA A 202 10.49 -47.76 -1.04
N GLY A 203 10.99 -46.86 -0.17
CA GLY A 203 12.28 -47.01 0.48
C GLY A 203 13.34 -46.02 0.03
N GLY A 204 13.73 -45.13 0.94
CA GLY A 204 14.92 -44.31 0.77
C GLY A 204 14.87 -43.05 1.62
N THR A 205 15.40 -43.13 2.84
CA THR A 205 15.71 -41.98 3.69
C THR A 205 16.60 -40.98 2.95
N GLY A 206 16.00 -39.88 2.49
CA GLY A 206 16.69 -38.77 1.82
C GLY A 206 16.21 -37.44 2.40
N ILE A 207 17.14 -36.73 3.02
CA ILE A 207 16.94 -35.50 3.78
C ILE A 207 16.35 -34.41 2.87
N LEU A 208 15.14 -33.96 3.19
CA LEU A 208 14.55 -32.74 2.63
C LEU A 208 15.35 -31.53 3.15
N VAL A 209 16.17 -30.96 2.29
CA VAL A 209 16.75 -29.62 2.48
C VAL A 209 15.64 -28.60 2.18
N PRO A 210 15.19 -27.80 3.15
CA PRO A 210 14.26 -26.71 2.85
C PRO A 210 15.03 -25.62 2.10
N VAL A 211 14.70 -25.44 0.82
CA VAL A 211 15.03 -24.21 0.09
C VAL A 211 14.32 -23.08 0.83
N VAL A 212 15.09 -22.31 1.58
CA VAL A 212 14.66 -21.06 2.22
C VAL A 212 14.38 -20.08 1.07
N VAL A 213 13.14 -20.07 0.62
CA VAL A 213 12.57 -18.92 -0.09
C VAL A 213 12.58 -17.79 0.93
N VAL A 214 13.48 -16.83 0.73
CA VAL A 214 13.49 -15.55 1.45
C VAL A 214 12.28 -14.76 0.95
N GLY A 215 11.10 -15.20 1.40
CA GLY A 215 9.82 -14.54 1.20
C GLY A 215 9.56 -13.64 2.40
N ILE A 216 9.74 -12.34 2.19
CA ILE A 216 8.99 -11.24 2.80
C ILE A 216 8.54 -11.52 4.25
N ALA A 217 9.49 -11.48 5.17
CA ALA A 217 9.20 -11.23 6.57
C ALA A 217 9.08 -9.72 6.77
N ALA A 218 7.93 -9.15 6.39
CA ALA A 218 7.48 -7.85 6.87
C ALA A 218 5.95 -7.87 7.03
N LEU A 219 5.47 -8.89 7.73
CA LEU A 219 4.09 -9.00 8.16
C LEU A 219 4.03 -8.52 9.63
N LEU A 220 3.26 -7.45 9.87
CA LEU A 220 2.74 -6.98 11.15
C LEU A 220 3.74 -6.46 12.22
N ALA A 221 4.00 -5.15 12.20
CA ALA A 221 4.40 -4.38 13.39
C ALA A 221 3.56 -3.10 13.61
N ALA A 222 2.32 -3.04 13.11
CA ALA A 222 1.46 -1.86 13.22
C ALA A 222 0.37 -1.93 14.33
N LEU A 223 0.40 -2.88 15.26
CA LEU A 223 -0.67 -3.01 16.27
C LEU A 223 -0.27 -3.12 17.75
N LEU A 224 0.93 -2.70 18.17
CA LEU A 224 1.28 -2.66 19.61
C LEU A 224 1.84 -1.34 20.16
N ALA A 225 1.80 -0.23 19.43
CA ALA A 225 2.31 1.06 19.93
C ALA A 225 1.25 2.04 20.48
N VAL A 226 -0.04 1.67 20.54
CA VAL A 226 -1.09 2.56 21.11
C VAL A 226 -1.27 2.39 22.63
N GLY A 227 -0.67 1.36 23.24
CA GLY A 227 -0.86 1.07 24.69
C GLY A 227 0.08 1.79 25.67
N SER A 228 1.25 2.27 25.24
CA SER A 228 2.29 2.74 26.16
C SER A 228 2.32 4.27 26.38
N VAL A 229 1.85 5.06 25.40
CA VAL A 229 1.88 6.52 25.50
C VAL A 229 0.79 7.07 26.43
N GLN A 230 -0.36 6.40 26.54
CA GLN A 230 -1.39 6.80 27.52
C GLN A 230 -0.98 6.54 28.98
N ARG A 231 -0.09 5.57 29.24
CA ARG A 231 0.35 5.28 30.61
C ARG A 231 1.36 6.30 31.14
N ARG A 232 2.16 6.92 30.26
CA ARG A 232 3.09 8.01 30.66
C ARG A 232 2.36 9.32 30.96
N LYS A 233 1.31 9.68 30.21
CA LYS A 233 0.52 10.90 30.49
C LYS A 233 -0.28 10.82 31.80
N ARG A 234 -0.73 9.63 32.23
CA ARG A 234 -1.43 9.46 33.51
C ARG A 234 -0.53 9.63 34.75
N ASN A 235 0.77 9.37 34.64
CA ASN A 235 1.70 9.60 35.76
C ASN A 235 2.12 11.07 35.89
N SER A 236 2.23 11.81 34.78
CA SER A 236 2.55 13.25 34.86
C SER A 236 1.41 14.11 35.42
N ALA A 237 0.15 13.70 35.24
CA ALA A 237 -1.00 14.40 35.81
C ALA A 237 -1.18 14.18 37.33
N ARG A 238 -0.54 13.16 37.92
CA ARG A 238 -0.63 12.89 39.37
C ARG A 238 0.48 13.57 40.18
N SER A 239 1.54 14.03 39.52
CA SER A 239 2.65 14.78 40.15
C SER A 239 2.42 16.29 40.19
N ALA A 240 1.29 16.78 39.66
CA ALA A 240 0.94 18.19 39.59
C ALA A 240 -0.27 18.54 40.49
N GLN A 241 -0.34 17.95 41.69
CA GLN A 241 -1.19 18.55 42.74
C GLN A 241 -0.46 19.76 43.34
N PRO A 242 -1.05 20.96 43.30
CA PRO A 242 -0.52 22.09 44.05
C PRO A 242 -0.70 21.84 45.56
N GLU A 243 0.38 22.04 46.33
CA GLU A 243 0.29 22.21 47.78
C GLU A 243 -0.71 23.34 48.10
N PRO A 244 -1.62 23.16 49.06
CA PRO A 244 -2.40 24.27 49.58
C PRO A 244 -1.48 25.19 50.37
N VAL A 245 -1.17 26.35 49.79
CA VAL A 245 -0.53 27.47 50.49
C VAL A 245 -1.47 27.92 51.61
N VAL A 246 -1.03 27.71 52.84
CA VAL A 246 -1.65 28.24 54.05
C VAL A 246 -1.33 29.74 54.10
N ASP A 247 -2.37 30.56 54.03
CA ASP A 247 -2.29 32.02 54.14
C ASP A 247 -2.21 32.43 55.63
N PRO A 248 -1.16 33.15 56.09
CA PRO A 248 -1.19 33.77 57.40
C PRO A 248 -1.80 35.17 57.32
N LEU A 249 -2.96 35.34 57.95
CA LEU A 249 -3.60 36.61 58.28
C LEU A 249 -2.64 37.56 59.03
N PRO A 250 -2.72 38.86 58.74
CA PRO A 250 -2.67 39.92 59.74
C PRO A 250 -4.05 40.51 60.02
#